data_AF-A0A371NDK7-F1
#
_entry.id   AF-A0A371NDK7-F1
#
_cell.length_a   1.000
_cell.length_b   1.000
_cell.length_c   1.000
_cell.angle_alpha   90.00
_cell.angle_beta   90.00
_cell.angle_gamma   90.00
#
_symmetry.space_group_name_H-M   'P 1'
#
loop_
_entity.id
_entity.type
_entity.pdbx_description
1 polymer ?
#
loop_
_entity_poly.entity_id
_entity_poly.type
_entity_poly.pdbx_seq_one_letter_code
_entity_poly.pdbx_strand_id
1 'polypeptide(L)'
;MELIWFYIALFLAISDEIHTKILWNVFFDFYILLAGILKETFSSNIQLWLVHECLEALFHFVILSVVFLSLEIGFLAATIHLVVDLYHQLSGVDHGWLYHRALHFTVESLFFIMIFSAA
;
A
#
# COMPACT_ATOMS: atom_id res chain seq x y z
N MET A 1 -13.82 -5.19 -20.83
CA MET A 1 -13.17 -4.63 -19.62
C MET A 1 -13.39 -5.50 -18.37
N GLU A 2 -13.86 -6.75 -18.49
CA GLU A 2 -14.41 -7.49 -17.35
C GLU A 2 -13.41 -7.91 -16.26
N LEU A 3 -12.11 -7.88 -16.53
CA LEU A 3 -11.07 -8.31 -15.57
C LEU A 3 -10.08 -7.21 -15.19
N ILE A 4 -10.29 -5.96 -15.62
CA ILE A 4 -9.35 -4.87 -15.28
C ILE A 4 -9.23 -4.69 -13.76
N TRP A 5 -10.35 -4.78 -13.04
CA TRP A 5 -10.37 -4.74 -11.57
C TRP A 5 -9.46 -5.81 -10.96
N PHE A 6 -9.46 -7.02 -11.53
CA PHE A 6 -8.69 -8.15 -11.03
C PHE A 6 -7.20 -7.94 -11.26
N TYR A 7 -6.83 -7.47 -12.45
CA TYR A 7 -5.44 -7.15 -12.74
C TYR A 7 -4.92 -6.02 -11.84
N ILE A 8 -5.71 -4.99 -11.58
CA ILE A 8 -5.29 -3.91 -10.67
C ILE A 8 -5.04 -4.47 -9.27
N ALA A 9 -5.99 -5.24 -8.70
CA ALA A 9 -5.84 -5.84 -7.39
C ALA A 9 -4.65 -6.81 -7.32
N LEU A 10 -4.43 -7.62 -8.36
CA LEU A 10 -3.29 -8.54 -8.45
C LEU A 10 -1.95 -7.78 -8.46
N PHE A 11 -1.83 -6.74 -9.29
CA PHE A 11 -0.60 -5.95 -9.36
C PHE A 11 -0.38 -5.11 -8.11
N LEU A 12 -1.43 -4.67 -7.42
CA LEU A 12 -1.32 -4.01 -6.12
C LEU A 12 -0.75 -4.97 -5.07
N ALA A 13 -1.29 -6.18 -4.96
CA ALA A 13 -0.76 -7.21 -4.05
C ALA A 13 0.70 -7.61 -4.38
N ILE A 14 1.05 -7.70 -5.66
CA ILE A 14 2.45 -7.92 -6.07
C ILE A 14 3.33 -6.73 -5.69
N SER A 15 2.85 -5.50 -5.92
CA SER A 15 3.57 -4.28 -5.57
C SER A 15 3.85 -4.23 -4.06
N ASP A 16 2.87 -4.60 -3.25
CA ASP A 16 2.96 -4.67 -1.80
C ASP A 16 4.01 -5.72 -1.35
N GLU A 17 4.00 -6.92 -1.95
CA GLU A 17 5.08 -7.91 -1.73
C GLU A 17 6.47 -7.40 -2.13
N ILE A 18 6.57 -6.65 -3.24
CA ILE A 18 7.83 -6.05 -3.67
C ILE A 18 8.29 -4.98 -2.67
N HIS A 19 7.38 -4.13 -2.18
CA HIS A 19 7.70 -3.12 -1.19
C HIS A 19 8.24 -3.78 0.09
N THR A 20 7.50 -4.71 0.68
CA THR A 20 7.86 -5.38 1.94
C THR A 20 9.11 -6.26 1.83
N LYS A 21 9.32 -6.98 0.71
CA LYS A 21 10.42 -7.97 0.64
C LYS A 21 11.64 -7.51 -0.13
N ILE A 22 11.48 -6.66 -1.13
CA ILE A 22 12.61 -6.26 -1.99
C ILE A 22 13.07 -4.87 -1.59
N LEU A 23 12.14 -3.92 -1.54
CA LEU A 23 12.49 -2.53 -1.30
C LEU A 23 13.03 -2.33 0.11
N TRP A 24 12.40 -2.93 1.12
CA TRP A 24 12.93 -2.93 2.49
C TRP A 24 14.30 -3.59 2.65
N ASN A 25 14.55 -4.71 1.97
CA ASN A 25 15.85 -5.40 2.08
C ASN A 25 16.96 -4.67 1.33
N VAL A 26 16.66 -4.07 0.18
CA VAL A 26 17.66 -3.33 -0.62
C VAL A 26 17.97 -1.96 0.00
N PHE A 27 16.97 -1.28 0.54
CA PHE A 27 17.10 0.07 1.10
C PHE A 27 17.13 0.10 2.63
N PHE A 28 17.39 -1.03 3.28
CA PHE A 28 17.35 -1.17 4.74
C PHE A 28 18.11 -0.05 5.47
N ASP A 29 19.36 0.19 5.08
CA ASP A 29 20.21 1.23 5.68
C ASP A 29 19.64 2.64 5.47
N PHE A 30 19.04 2.89 4.31
CA PHE A 30 18.36 4.17 4.02
C PHE A 30 17.13 4.33 4.92
N TYR A 31 16.30 3.30 5.09
CA TYR A 31 15.13 3.37 5.96
C TYR A 31 15.50 3.57 7.43
N ILE A 32 16.59 2.96 7.91
CA ILE A 32 17.09 3.21 9.27
C ILE A 32 17.50 4.68 9.43
N LEU A 33 18.27 5.20 8.48
CA LEU A 33 18.74 6.59 8.54
C LEU A 33 17.58 7.57 8.44
N LEU A 34 16.62 7.32 7.54
CA LEU A 34 15.39 8.09 7.42
C LEU A 34 14.59 8.06 8.72
N ALA A 35 14.37 6.89 9.31
CA ALA A 35 13.66 6.75 10.59
C ALA A 35 14.37 7.52 11.72
N GLY A 36 15.71 7.51 11.76
CA GLY A 36 16.50 8.28 12.72
C GLY A 36 16.28 9.79 12.59
N ILE A 37 16.38 10.34 11.37
CA ILE A 37 16.12 11.76 11.09
C ILE A 37 14.68 12.14 11.43
N LEU A 38 13.73 11.31 11.03
CA LEU A 38 12.32 11.55 11.28
C LEU A 38 12.00 11.52 12.78
N LYS A 39 12.68 10.68 13.57
CA LYS A 39 12.49 10.62 15.03
C LYS A 39 12.98 11.87 15.77
N GLU A 40 13.94 12.61 15.21
CA GLU A 40 14.32 13.93 15.72
C GLU A 40 13.27 15.00 15.38
N THR A 41 12.42 14.75 14.38
CA THR A 41 11.39 15.70 13.91
C THR A 41 10.01 15.41 14.48
N PHE A 42 9.66 14.14 14.64
CA PHE A 42 8.35 13.66 15.10
C PHE A 42 8.42 13.11 16.52
N SER A 43 7.42 13.46 17.33
CA SER A 43 7.41 13.14 18.76
C SER A 43 6.76 11.79 19.10
N SER A 44 6.20 11.08 18.10
CA SER A 44 5.44 9.84 18.33
C SER A 44 5.67 8.77 17.27
N ASN A 45 5.59 7.51 17.70
CA ASN A 45 5.72 6.35 16.81
C ASN A 45 4.60 6.30 15.75
N ILE A 46 3.40 6.81 16.08
CA ILE A 46 2.28 6.85 15.13
C ILE A 46 2.53 7.82 13.98
N GLN A 47 3.24 8.93 14.22
CA GLN A 47 3.64 9.85 13.16
C GLN A 47 4.69 9.23 12.25
N LEU A 48 5.68 8.53 12.82
CA LEU A 48 6.69 7.82 12.04
C LEU A 48 6.07 6.72 11.18
N TRP A 49 5.15 5.95 11.77
CA TRP A 49 4.36 4.95 11.06
C TRP A 49 3.56 5.59 9.92
N LEU A 50 2.82 6.68 10.18
CA LEU A 50 2.03 7.35 9.14
C LEU A 50 2.89 7.85 7.97
N VAL A 51 4.11 8.34 8.24
CA VAL A 51 5.05 8.73 7.17
C VAL A 51 5.47 7.50 6.36
N HIS A 52 5.69 6.35 7.02
CA HIS A 52 5.98 5.10 6.33
C HIS A 52 4.83 4.69 5.40
N GLU A 53 3.60 4.64 5.90
CA GLU A 53 2.41 4.29 5.10
C GLU A 53 2.20 5.26 3.92
N CYS A 54 2.47 6.56 4.10
CA CYS A 54 2.41 7.52 3.00
C CYS A 54 3.48 7.26 1.93
N LEU A 55 4.68 6.80 2.32
CA LEU A 55 5.73 6.44 1.37
C LEU A 55 5.39 5.15 0.63
N GLU A 56 4.76 4.18 1.31
CA GLU A 56 4.24 2.95 0.71
C GLU A 56 3.12 3.24 -0.29
N ALA A 57 2.13 4.05 0.09
CA ALA A 57 1.08 4.51 -0.82
C ALA A 57 1.67 5.25 -2.03
N LEU A 58 2.67 6.12 -1.85
CA LEU A 58 3.37 6.78 -2.95
C LEU A 58 4.09 5.78 -3.86
N PHE A 59 4.69 4.74 -3.29
CA PHE A 59 5.30 3.66 -4.05
C PHE A 59 4.25 2.95 -4.94
N HIS A 60 3.11 2.56 -4.37
CA HIS A 60 2.01 1.97 -5.14
C HIS A 60 1.48 2.90 -6.22
N PHE A 61 1.33 4.19 -5.92
CA PHE A 61 0.92 5.20 -6.91
C PHE A 61 1.83 5.17 -8.14
N VAL A 62 3.16 5.20 -7.93
CA VAL A 62 4.14 5.21 -9.03
C VAL A 62 4.09 3.90 -9.81
N ILE A 63 4.16 2.75 -9.12
CA ILE A 63 4.22 1.44 -9.77
C ILE A 63 2.95 1.17 -10.59
N LEU A 64 1.77 1.36 -10.00
CA LEU A 64 0.51 1.08 -10.69
C LEU A 64 0.23 2.08 -11.81
N SER A 65 0.63 3.35 -11.65
CA SER A 65 0.53 4.34 -12.75
C SER A 65 1.35 3.92 -13.96
N VAL A 66 2.55 3.38 -13.76
CA VAL A 66 3.44 2.93 -14.84
C VAL A 66 2.91 1.64 -15.48
N VAL A 67 2.52 0.65 -14.67
CA VAL A 67 2.04 -0.65 -15.17
C VAL A 67 0.78 -0.50 -16.02
N PHE A 68 -0.17 0.32 -15.58
CA PHE A 68 -1.44 0.52 -16.29
C PHE A 68 -1.45 1.74 -17.21
N LEU A 69 -0.34 2.48 -17.29
CA LEU A 69 -0.23 3.75 -18.03
C LEU A 69 -1.38 4.72 -17.68
N SER A 70 -1.78 4.76 -16.41
CA SER A 70 -2.95 5.50 -15.93
C SER A 70 -2.71 6.05 -14.53
N LEU A 71 -2.59 7.38 -14.43
CA LEU A 71 -2.48 8.08 -13.15
C LEU A 71 -3.74 7.90 -12.29
N GLU A 72 -4.90 7.71 -12.90
CA GLU A 72 -6.16 7.45 -12.19
C GLU A 72 -6.11 6.10 -11.48
N ILE A 73 -5.67 5.04 -12.15
CA ILE A 73 -5.52 3.71 -11.53
C ILE A 73 -4.48 3.75 -10.41
N GLY A 74 -3.33 4.40 -10.66
CA GLY A 74 -2.31 4.57 -9.63
C GLY A 74 -2.83 5.31 -8.39
N PHE A 75 -3.58 6.40 -8.60
CA PHE A 75 -4.16 7.18 -7.51
C PHE A 75 -5.20 6.38 -6.72
N LEU A 76 -6.10 5.69 -7.41
CA LEU A 76 -7.11 4.84 -6.78
C LEU A 76 -6.45 3.71 -5.96
N ALA A 77 -5.42 3.05 -6.50
CA ALA A 77 -4.67 1.99 -5.84
C ALA A 77 -3.94 2.47 -4.58
N ALA A 78 -3.19 3.55 -4.68
CA ALA A 78 -2.51 4.14 -3.53
C ALA A 78 -3.49 4.56 -2.42
N THR A 79 -4.62 5.15 -2.82
CA THR A 79 -5.63 5.63 -1.87
C THR A 79 -6.30 4.48 -1.14
N ILE A 80 -6.77 3.45 -1.86
CA ILE A 80 -7.44 2.32 -1.21
C ILE A 80 -6.49 1.54 -0.31
N HIS A 81 -5.24 1.34 -0.74
CA HIS A 81 -4.22 0.67 0.06
C HIS A 81 -4.01 1.41 1.40
N LEU A 82 -3.74 2.71 1.35
CA LEU A 82 -3.58 3.54 2.55
C LEU A 82 -4.82 3.53 3.45
N VAL A 83 -6.03 3.47 2.88
CA VAL A 83 -7.27 3.36 3.68
C VAL A 83 -7.33 2.03 4.42
N VAL A 84 -6.94 0.92 3.78
CA VAL A 84 -6.83 -0.38 4.44
C VAL A 84 -5.73 -0.34 5.50
N ASP A 85 -4.63 0.39 5.25
CA ASP A 85 -3.55 0.56 6.22
C ASP A 85 -4.01 1.25 7.50
N LEU A 86 -4.67 2.39 7.33
CA LEU A 86 -5.26 3.13 8.43
C LEU A 86 -6.30 2.29 9.18
N TYR A 87 -7.12 1.52 8.46
CA TYR A 87 -8.12 0.65 9.08
C TYR A 87 -7.48 -0.44 9.94
N HIS A 88 -6.49 -1.17 9.42
CA HIS A 88 -5.87 -2.25 10.19
C HIS A 88 -5.18 -1.70 11.44
N GLN A 89 -4.47 -0.56 11.33
CA GLN A 89 -3.78 0.06 12.46
C GLN A 89 -4.76 0.55 13.53
N LEU A 90 -5.88 1.14 13.12
CA LEU A 90 -6.93 1.60 14.04
C LEU A 90 -7.69 0.45 14.71
N SER A 91 -7.78 -0.72 14.06
CA SER A 91 -8.40 -1.90 14.66
C SER A 91 -7.63 -2.42 15.87
N GLY A 92 -6.32 -2.12 15.96
CA GLY A 92 -5.43 -2.54 17.05
C GLY A 92 -5.21 -4.05 17.11
N VAL A 93 -5.63 -4.80 16.09
CA VAL A 93 -5.47 -6.25 16.03
C VAL A 93 -4.15 -6.56 15.33
N ASP A 94 -3.26 -7.26 16.03
CA ASP A 94 -2.02 -7.76 15.43
C ASP A 94 -2.36 -8.86 14.42
N HIS A 95 -1.98 -8.63 13.16
CA HIS A 95 -2.26 -9.52 12.05
C HIS A 95 -0.97 -10.17 11.61
N GLY A 96 -0.92 -11.50 11.65
CA GLY A 96 0.17 -12.22 10.99
C GLY A 96 0.21 -11.89 9.49
N TRP A 97 1.40 -11.95 8.88
CA TRP A 97 1.64 -11.57 7.48
C TRP A 97 0.55 -12.06 6.49
N LEU A 98 0.16 -13.34 6.55
CA LEU A 98 -0.85 -13.89 5.63
C LEU A 98 -2.23 -13.24 5.81
N TYR A 99 -2.64 -12.94 7.05
CA TYR A 99 -3.92 -12.31 7.32
C TYR A 99 -3.92 -10.87 6.80
N HIS A 100 -2.86 -10.11 7.10
CA HIS A 100 -2.69 -8.75 6.60
C HIS A 100 -2.83 -8.72 5.08
N ARG A 101 -2.11 -9.59 4.36
CA ARG A 101 -2.20 -9.68 2.89
C ARG A 101 -3.58 -10.08 2.38
N ALA A 102 -4.23 -11.03 3.04
CA ALA A 102 -5.57 -11.46 2.66
C ALA A 102 -6.60 -10.33 2.85
N LEU A 103 -6.45 -9.51 3.90
CA LEU A 103 -7.29 -8.34 4.15
C LEU A 103 -7.15 -7.33 3.01
N HIS A 104 -5.92 -6.92 2.68
CA HIS A 104 -5.63 -6.02 1.58
C HIS A 104 -6.22 -6.53 0.27
N PHE A 105 -5.83 -7.74 -0.14
CA PHE A 105 -6.29 -8.29 -1.41
C PHE A 105 -7.82 -8.39 -1.50
N THR A 106 -8.50 -8.74 -0.40
CA THR A 106 -9.96 -8.84 -0.38
C THR A 106 -10.63 -7.47 -0.50
N VAL A 107 -10.25 -6.51 0.35
CA VAL A 107 -10.90 -5.19 0.40
C VAL A 107 -10.60 -4.39 -0.87
N GLU A 108 -9.35 -4.40 -1.33
CA GLU A 108 -8.93 -3.72 -2.55
C GLU A 108 -9.61 -4.32 -3.79
N SER A 109 -9.75 -5.66 -3.85
CA SER A 109 -10.51 -6.31 -4.94
C SER A 109 -11.96 -5.87 -4.94
N LEU A 110 -12.63 -5.87 -3.78
CA LEU A 110 -14.03 -5.41 -3.68
C LEU A 110 -14.19 -3.96 -4.13
N PHE A 111 -13.26 -3.10 -3.73
CA PHE A 111 -13.23 -1.70 -4.17
C PHE A 111 -13.13 -1.58 -5.69
N PHE A 112 -12.20 -2.29 -6.33
CA PHE A 112 -12.04 -2.23 -7.78
C PHE A 112 -13.18 -2.90 -8.56
N ILE A 113 -13.79 -3.95 -8.01
CA ILE A 113 -15.02 -4.54 -8.59
C ILE A 113 -16.12 -3.48 -8.63
N MET A 114 -16.35 -2.75 -7.52
CA MET A 114 -17.39 -1.72 -7.47
C MET A 114 -17.17 -0.60 -8.48
N ILE A 115 -15.92 -0.21 -8.74
CA ILE A 115 -15.60 0.88 -9.66
C ILE A 115 -15.64 0.42 -11.13
N PHE A 116 -15.09 -0.76 -11.44
CA PHE A 116 -14.83 -1.16 -12.83
C PHE A 116 -15.69 -2.32 -13.35
N SER A 117 -16.44 -3.01 -12.48
CA SER A 117 -17.34 -4.10 -12.88
C SER A 117 -18.82 -3.69 -12.89
N ALA A 118 -19.16 -2.49 -12.42
CA ALA A 118 -20.55 -2.01 -12.34
C ALA A 118 -21.07 -1.34 -13.63
N ALA A 119 -20.42 -1.56 -14.77
CA ALA A 119 -20.77 -0.99 -16.09
C ALA A 119 -21.20 -2.06 -17.09
#